data_AF-A0A817MWV1-F1
#
_entry.id   AF-A0A817MWV1-F1
#
_cell.length_a   1.000
_cell.length_b   1.000
_cell.length_c   1.000
_cell.angle_alpha   90.00
_cell.angle_beta   90.00
_cell.angle_gamma   90.00
#
_symmetry.space_group_name_H-M   'P 1'
#
loop_
_entity.id
_entity.type
_entity.pdbx_description
1 polymer ?
#
loop_
_entity_poly.entity_id
_entity_poly.type
_entity_poly.pdbx_seq_one_letter_code
_entity_poly.pdbx_strand_id
1 'polypeptide(L)'
;CELESIAAKDPILKMNLAISQMHMATAYLHEHYLETLIKQLEQLCTSSKWSARYTAIEFVQSMIFSNLFNARPYAKRLHELVLKCLFDERLEVRTVASITLSNFYQCGYIQTIDHDLKYFRTMAKTKCIMKIDGKKVKLTKNISKRHGG
;
A
#
# COMPACT_ATOMS: atom_id res chain seq x y z
N CYS A 1 10.26 13.37 3.71
CA CYS A 1 10.62 14.47 2.81
C CYS A 1 11.06 15.61 3.71
N GLU A 2 11.78 16.63 3.27
CA GLU A 2 11.99 17.81 4.13
C GLU A 2 10.65 18.33 4.66
N LEU A 3 9.63 18.31 3.80
CA LEU A 3 8.23 18.55 4.16
C LEU A 3 7.68 17.65 5.28
N GLU A 4 8.04 16.37 5.35
CA GLU A 4 7.62 15.50 6.47
C GLU A 4 8.40 15.82 7.75
N SER A 5 9.67 16.24 7.64
CA SER A 5 10.43 16.68 8.81
C SER A 5 9.93 18.01 9.37
N ILE A 6 9.39 18.87 8.50
CA ILE A 6 8.79 20.16 8.88
C ILE A 6 7.38 19.92 9.43
N ALA A 7 6.55 19.13 8.75
CA ALA A 7 5.22 18.74 9.24
C ALA A 7 5.27 17.92 10.55
N ALA A 8 6.35 17.18 10.81
CA ALA A 8 6.55 16.53 12.11
C ALA A 8 6.72 17.54 13.26
N LYS A 9 7.17 18.76 12.96
CA LYS A 9 7.37 19.85 13.93
C LYS A 9 6.15 20.77 14.03
N ASP A 10 5.27 20.76 13.03
CA ASP A 10 4.05 21.57 12.97
C ASP A 10 2.80 20.66 12.82
N PRO A 11 2.06 20.42 13.90
CA PRO A 11 0.89 19.55 13.87
C PRO A 11 -0.26 20.11 13.02
N ILE A 12 -0.38 21.44 12.88
CA ILE A 12 -1.41 22.09 12.07
C ILE A 12 -1.10 21.86 10.59
N LEU A 13 0.16 22.04 10.18
CA LEU A 13 0.58 21.77 8.81
C LEU A 13 0.33 20.30 8.45
N LYS A 14 0.67 19.36 9.33
CA LYS A 14 0.41 17.93 9.11
C LYS A 14 -1.09 17.63 8.93
N MET A 15 -1.94 18.23 9.76
CA MET A 15 -3.39 18.08 9.66
C MET A 15 -3.92 18.64 8.33
N ASN A 16 -3.51 19.85 7.94
CA ASN A 16 -3.95 20.48 6.70
C ASN A 16 -3.51 19.70 5.45
N LEU A 17 -2.31 19.11 5.47
CA LEU A 17 -1.83 18.25 4.39
C LEU A 17 -2.67 16.98 4.28
N ALA A 18 -3.00 16.33 5.40
CA ALA A 18 -3.85 15.14 5.41
C ALA A 18 -5.27 15.44 4.89
N ILE A 19 -5.86 16.57 5.29
CA ILE A 19 -7.17 17.02 4.80
C ILE A 19 -7.12 17.28 3.28
N SER A 20 -6.11 18.01 2.81
CA SER A 20 -5.95 18.31 1.38
C SER A 20 -5.78 17.03 0.56
N GLN A 21 -4.97 16.09 1.05
CA GLN A 21 -4.79 14.78 0.42
C GLN A 21 -6.11 14.02 0.33
N MET A 22 -6.90 13.98 1.41
CA MET A 22 -8.20 13.31 1.42
C MET A 22 -9.17 13.92 0.38
N HIS A 23 -9.23 15.25 0.30
CA HIS A 23 -10.07 15.92 -0.71
C HIS A 23 -9.62 15.63 -2.14
N MET A 24 -8.31 15.66 -2.39
CA MET A 24 -7.76 15.33 -3.71
C MET A 24 -8.00 13.86 -4.08
N ALA A 25 -7.88 12.94 -3.13
CA ALA A 25 -8.10 11.52 -3.37
C ALA A 25 -9.58 11.21 -3.65
N THR A 26 -10.51 11.93 -3.02
CA THR A 26 -11.95 11.68 -3.20
C THR A 26 -12.59 12.48 -4.34
N ALA A 27 -11.82 13.34 -5.01
CA ALA A 27 -12.28 14.08 -6.17
C ALA A 27 -12.62 13.13 -7.35
N TYR A 28 -13.61 13.53 -8.15
CA TYR A 28 -13.90 12.85 -9.41
C TYR A 28 -12.73 13.02 -10.37
N LEU A 29 -12.21 11.92 -10.90
CA LEU A 29 -11.10 11.88 -11.84
C LEU A 29 -11.57 11.36 -13.19
N HIS A 30 -11.38 12.19 -14.21
CA HIS A 30 -11.57 11.77 -15.60
C HIS A 30 -10.52 10.71 -15.97
N GLU A 31 -10.92 9.72 -16.77
CA GLU A 31 -10.07 8.58 -17.16
C GLU A 31 -8.71 9.00 -17.72
N HIS A 32 -8.69 10.10 -18.49
CA HIS A 32 -7.48 10.71 -19.04
C HIS A 32 -6.38 11.01 -17.99
N TYR A 33 -6.76 11.40 -16.77
CA TYR A 33 -5.80 11.74 -15.71
C TYR A 33 -5.42 10.55 -14.83
N LEU A 34 -6.22 9.47 -14.83
CA LEU A 34 -5.98 8.30 -13.98
C LEU A 34 -4.66 7.60 -14.34
N GLU A 35 -4.34 7.45 -15.62
CA GLU A 35 -3.08 6.82 -16.03
C GLU A 35 -1.86 7.56 -15.48
N THR A 36 -1.85 8.89 -15.60
CA THR A 36 -0.75 9.74 -15.09
C THR A 36 -0.66 9.65 -13.57
N LEU A 37 -1.79 9.72 -12.88
CA LEU A 37 -1.84 9.62 -11.42
C LEU A 37 -1.34 8.26 -10.93
N ILE A 38 -1.76 7.16 -11.56
CA ILE A 38 -1.33 5.80 -11.19
C ILE A 38 0.18 5.66 -11.38
N LYS A 39 0.75 6.19 -12.47
CA LYS A 39 2.22 6.21 -12.64
C LYS A 39 2.92 6.96 -11.50
N GLN A 40 2.39 8.10 -11.06
CA GLN A 40 2.97 8.82 -9.94
C GLN A 40 2.85 8.04 -8.63
N LEU A 41 1.71 7.40 -8.37
CA LEU A 41 1.50 6.58 -7.18
C LEU A 41 2.46 5.38 -7.16
N GLU A 42 2.67 4.71 -8.29
CA GLU A 42 3.66 3.65 -8.42
C GLU A 42 5.08 4.14 -8.11
N GLN A 43 5.46 5.32 -8.62
CA GLN A 43 6.74 5.94 -8.29
C GLN A 43 6.84 6.26 -6.79
N LEU A 44 5.80 6.83 -6.18
CA LEU A 44 5.77 7.10 -4.74
C LEU A 44 5.93 5.83 -3.91
N CYS A 45 5.32 4.72 -4.32
CA CYS A 45 5.49 3.41 -3.69
C CYS A 45 6.92 2.85 -3.81
N THR A 46 7.80 3.42 -4.63
CA THR A 46 9.24 3.08 -4.68
C THR A 46 10.11 4.01 -3.82
N SER A 47 9.52 5.03 -3.18
CA SER A 47 10.25 5.98 -2.34
C SER A 47 11.00 5.28 -1.21
N SER A 48 12.20 5.77 -0.90
CA SER A 48 12.97 5.33 0.27
C SER A 48 12.28 5.67 1.60
N LYS A 49 11.32 6.61 1.57
CA LYS A 49 10.55 7.03 2.74
C LYS A 49 9.27 6.22 2.83
N TRP A 50 9.17 5.42 3.87
CA TRP A 50 8.01 4.56 4.10
C TRP A 50 6.70 5.34 4.25
N SER A 51 6.76 6.54 4.82
CA SER A 51 5.60 7.41 4.99
C SER A 51 5.03 7.85 3.66
N ALA A 52 5.87 8.10 2.65
CA ALA A 52 5.40 8.36 1.29
C ALA A 52 4.70 7.13 0.66
N ARG A 53 5.22 5.93 0.90
CA ARG A 53 4.60 4.68 0.42
C ARG A 53 3.27 4.40 1.12
N TYR A 54 3.22 4.61 2.43
CA TYR A 54 2.01 4.55 3.25
C TYR A 54 0.94 5.50 2.70
N THR A 55 1.31 6.78 2.53
CA THR A 55 0.44 7.83 1.98
C THR A 55 -0.05 7.50 0.57
N ALA A 56 0.79 6.92 -0.29
CA ALA A 56 0.39 6.50 -1.63
C ALA A 56 -0.69 5.41 -1.59
N ILE A 57 -0.58 4.44 -0.69
CA ILE A 57 -1.58 3.37 -0.55
C ILE A 57 -2.89 3.89 0.05
N GLU A 58 -2.85 4.80 1.02
CA GLU A 58 -4.06 5.50 1.50
C GLU A 58 -4.73 6.29 0.39
N PHE A 59 -3.94 6.98 -0.45
CA PHE A 59 -4.46 7.71 -1.59
C PHE A 59 -5.13 6.78 -2.59
N VAL A 60 -4.48 5.66 -2.94
CA VAL A 60 -5.02 4.62 -3.84
C VAL A 60 -6.37 4.12 -3.33
N GLN A 61 -6.48 3.84 -2.03
CA GLN A 61 -7.72 3.36 -1.42
C GLN A 61 -8.86 4.38 -1.63
N SER A 62 -8.67 5.61 -1.17
CA SER A 62 -9.70 6.66 -1.26
C SER A 62 -10.06 6.98 -2.71
N MET A 63 -9.07 7.02 -3.61
CA MET A 63 -9.28 7.28 -5.03
C MET A 63 -10.12 6.22 -5.72
N ILE A 64 -9.87 4.94 -5.47
CA ILE A 64 -10.66 3.84 -6.05
C ILE A 64 -12.09 3.87 -5.52
N PHE A 65 -12.30 4.13 -4.22
CA PHE A 65 -13.66 4.21 -3.67
C PHE A 65 -14.49 5.32 -4.29
N SER A 66 -13.89 6.49 -4.52
CA SER A 66 -14.58 7.62 -5.17
C SER A 66 -14.71 7.47 -6.69
N ASN A 67 -13.87 6.66 -7.33
CA ASN A 67 -13.78 6.56 -8.79
C ASN A 67 -13.91 5.11 -9.30
N LEU A 68 -14.66 4.26 -8.61
CA LEU A 68 -14.66 2.80 -8.81
C LEU A 68 -14.82 2.38 -10.28
N PHE A 69 -15.74 3.02 -11.00
CA PHE A 69 -16.00 2.72 -12.41
C PHE A 69 -14.85 3.16 -13.32
N ASN A 70 -14.35 4.38 -13.14
CA ASN A 70 -13.26 4.94 -13.94
C ASN A 70 -11.92 4.24 -13.63
N ALA A 71 -11.74 3.74 -12.41
CA ALA A 71 -10.55 3.01 -11.98
C ALA A 71 -10.53 1.54 -12.42
N ARG A 72 -11.70 0.95 -12.75
CA ARG A 72 -11.84 -0.49 -13.07
C ARG A 72 -10.88 -1.00 -14.16
N PRO A 73 -10.57 -0.26 -15.25
CA PRO A 73 -9.57 -0.70 -16.23
C PRO A 73 -8.16 -0.92 -15.63
N TYR A 74 -7.86 -0.29 -14.51
CA TYR A 74 -6.57 -0.35 -13.81
C TYR A 74 -6.55 -1.34 -12.66
N ALA A 75 -7.61 -2.13 -12.46
CA ALA A 75 -7.76 -3.04 -11.32
C ALA A 75 -6.55 -3.97 -11.13
N LYS A 76 -6.08 -4.61 -12.21
CA LYS A 76 -4.91 -5.50 -12.16
C LYS A 76 -3.64 -4.76 -11.69
N ARG A 77 -3.38 -3.58 -12.24
CA ARG A 77 -2.17 -2.79 -11.96
C ARG A 77 -2.16 -2.29 -10.51
N LEU A 78 -3.30 -1.78 -10.05
CA LEU A 78 -3.45 -1.30 -8.67
C LEU A 78 -3.45 -2.46 -7.66
N HIS A 79 -3.98 -3.63 -8.04
CA HIS A 79 -3.85 -4.85 -7.24
C HIS A 79 -2.38 -5.27 -7.08
N GLU A 80 -1.62 -5.34 -8.17
CA GLU A 80 -0.18 -5.65 -8.13
C GLU A 80 0.61 -4.63 -7.29
N LEU A 81 0.24 -3.36 -7.34
CA LEU A 81 0.83 -2.31 -6.51
C LEU A 81 0.59 -2.57 -5.01
N VAL A 82 -0.66 -2.83 -4.62
CA VAL A 82 -1.02 -3.12 -3.22
C VAL A 82 -0.35 -4.42 -2.74
N LEU A 83 -0.31 -5.46 -3.59
CA LEU A 83 0.39 -6.71 -3.27
C LEU A 83 1.88 -6.48 -3.01
N LYS A 84 2.56 -5.61 -3.77
CA LYS A 84 3.97 -5.27 -3.50
C LYS A 84 4.12 -4.64 -2.11
N CYS A 85 3.24 -3.71 -1.74
CA CYS A 85 3.26 -3.06 -0.43
C CYS A 85 2.88 -3.98 0.73
N LEU A 86 2.16 -5.07 0.48
CA LEU A 86 1.85 -6.08 1.49
C LEU A 86 3.10 -6.79 2.04
N PHE A 87 4.19 -6.78 1.28
CA PHE A 87 5.50 -7.36 1.66
C PHE A 87 6.57 -6.31 1.96
N ASP A 88 6.16 -5.05 2.17
CA ASP A 88 7.05 -3.95 2.51
C ASP A 88 7.86 -4.23 3.79
N GLU A 89 9.06 -3.65 3.93
CA GLU A 89 9.86 -3.81 5.14
C GLU A 89 9.20 -3.17 6.38
N ARG A 90 8.41 -2.09 6.22
CA ARG A 90 7.72 -1.40 7.31
C ARG A 90 6.35 -1.97 7.61
N LEU A 91 6.04 -2.12 8.89
CA LEU A 91 4.80 -2.71 9.36
C LEU A 91 3.61 -1.84 8.97
N GLU A 92 3.74 -0.52 9.12
CA GLU A 92 2.71 0.47 8.85
C GLU A 92 2.24 0.39 7.39
N VAL A 93 3.19 0.25 6.45
CA VAL A 93 2.89 0.08 5.02
C VAL A 93 2.19 -1.25 4.75
N ARG A 94 2.63 -2.34 5.40
CA ARG A 94 1.98 -3.66 5.27
C ARG A 94 0.55 -3.64 5.82
N THR A 95 0.32 -2.98 6.95
CA THR A 95 -1.00 -2.89 7.58
C THR A 95 -1.97 -2.13 6.70
N VAL A 96 -1.58 -0.95 6.18
CA VAL A 96 -2.47 -0.19 5.28
C VAL A 96 -2.72 -0.95 3.98
N ALA A 97 -1.71 -1.61 3.40
CA ALA A 97 -1.88 -2.43 2.21
C ALA A 97 -2.86 -3.61 2.44
N SER A 98 -2.81 -4.25 3.60
CA SER A 98 -3.73 -5.33 3.98
C SER A 98 -5.18 -4.84 4.08
N ILE A 99 -5.39 -3.68 4.71
CA ILE A 99 -6.71 -3.04 4.81
C ILE A 99 -7.22 -2.66 3.41
N THR A 100 -6.39 -2.00 2.60
CA THR A 100 -6.74 -1.61 1.22
C THR A 100 -7.09 -2.81 0.36
N LEU A 101 -6.31 -3.89 0.43
CA LEU A 101 -6.57 -5.12 -0.32
C LEU A 101 -7.90 -5.78 0.11
N SER A 102 -8.15 -5.86 1.41
CA SER A 102 -9.40 -6.40 1.96
C SER A 102 -10.60 -5.61 1.43
N ASN A 103 -10.47 -4.28 1.41
CA ASN A 103 -11.48 -3.37 0.88
C ASN A 103 -11.73 -3.57 -0.62
N PHE A 104 -10.69 -3.82 -1.42
CA PHE A 104 -10.84 -4.09 -2.85
C PHE A 104 -11.66 -5.34 -3.14
N TYR A 105 -11.46 -6.40 -2.36
CA TYR A 105 -12.28 -7.60 -2.46
C TYR A 105 -13.71 -7.33 -1.99
N GLN A 106 -13.87 -6.64 -0.85
CA GLN A 106 -15.19 -6.34 -0.27
C GLN A 106 -16.07 -5.50 -1.20
N CYS A 107 -15.50 -4.51 -1.90
CA CYS A 107 -16.25 -3.67 -2.84
C CYS A 107 -16.35 -4.25 -4.27
N GLY A 108 -15.84 -5.47 -4.50
CA GLY A 108 -15.89 -6.13 -5.81
C GLY A 108 -15.01 -5.47 -6.88
N TYR A 109 -14.01 -4.69 -6.47
CA TYR A 109 -13.01 -4.11 -7.36
C TYR A 109 -12.08 -5.20 -7.90
N ILE A 110 -11.71 -6.17 -7.05
CA ILE A 110 -10.99 -7.40 -7.43
C ILE A 110 -11.92 -8.60 -7.23
N GLN A 111 -12.07 -9.43 -8.26
CA GLN A 111 -13.08 -10.50 -8.30
C GLN A 111 -12.54 -11.89 -7.96
N THR A 112 -11.26 -12.16 -8.22
CA THR A 112 -10.67 -13.50 -8.07
C THR A 112 -9.74 -13.56 -6.88
N ILE A 113 -10.07 -14.39 -5.90
CA ILE A 113 -9.27 -14.57 -4.68
C ILE A 113 -8.37 -15.82 -4.77
N ASP A 114 -8.68 -16.81 -5.61
CA ASP A 114 -8.07 -18.15 -5.53
C ASP A 114 -6.56 -18.17 -5.80
N HIS A 115 -6.12 -17.42 -6.81
CA HIS A 115 -4.69 -17.25 -7.09
C HIS A 115 -3.98 -16.63 -5.90
N ASP A 116 -4.56 -15.58 -5.34
CA ASP A 116 -3.98 -14.81 -4.25
C ASP A 116 -4.00 -15.60 -2.95
N LEU A 117 -5.05 -16.39 -2.66
CA LEU A 117 -5.11 -17.30 -1.52
C LEU A 117 -3.98 -18.34 -1.57
N LYS A 118 -3.70 -18.91 -2.74
CA LYS A 118 -2.59 -19.86 -2.88
C LYS A 118 -1.25 -19.17 -2.62
N TYR A 119 -1.09 -17.96 -3.14
CA TYR A 119 0.10 -17.15 -2.94
C TYR A 119 0.28 -16.76 -1.46
N PHE A 120 -0.75 -16.22 -0.80
CA PHE A 120 -0.75 -15.87 0.63
C PHE A 120 -0.48 -17.07 1.52
N ARG A 121 -1.15 -18.21 1.30
CA ARG A 121 -0.86 -19.46 2.03
C ARG A 121 0.59 -19.90 1.90
N THR A 122 1.21 -19.66 0.76
CA THR A 122 2.64 -19.96 0.54
C THR A 122 3.52 -19.01 1.34
N MET A 123 3.21 -17.72 1.32
CA MET A 123 3.94 -16.68 2.04
C MET A 123 3.79 -16.82 3.57
N ALA A 124 2.59 -17.11 4.08
CA ALA A 124 2.29 -17.35 5.51
C ALA A 124 3.09 -18.53 6.10
N LYS A 125 3.48 -19.50 5.26
CA LYS A 125 4.29 -20.66 5.63
C LYS A 125 5.80 -20.39 5.54
N THR A 126 6.23 -19.16 5.24
CA THR A 126 7.65 -18.80 5.17
C THR A 126 8.31 -19.08 6.53
N LYS A 127 9.36 -19.92 6.52
CA LYS A 127 10.10 -20.25 7.73
C LYS A 127 10.83 -19.01 8.26
N CYS A 128 10.45 -18.58 9.46
CA CYS A 128 11.17 -17.59 10.25
C CYS A 128 12.02 -18.35 11.26
N ILE A 129 13.34 -18.34 11.09
CA ILE A 129 14.25 -18.98 12.04
C ILE A 129 14.78 -17.90 12.97
N MET A 130 14.44 -17.99 14.26
CA MET A 130 15.10 -17.23 15.31
C MET A 130 16.29 -18.04 15.83
N LYS A 131 17.45 -17.40 16.01
CA LYS A 131 18.56 -17.94 16.79
C LYS A 131 18.97 -16.92 17.84
N ILE A 132 18.89 -17.34 19.09
CA ILE A 132 19.48 -16.68 20.25
C ILE A 132 20.61 -17.62 20.69
N ASP A 133 21.81 -17.06 20.90
CA ASP A 133 23.08 -17.73 21.20
C ASP A 133 23.69 -18.65 20.12
N GLY A 134 24.34 -18.04 19.11
CA GLY A 134 25.41 -18.75 18.37
C GLY A 134 25.19 -19.06 16.89
N LYS A 135 24.59 -18.11 16.15
CA LYS A 135 24.64 -17.90 14.67
C LYS A 135 23.67 -18.66 13.77
N LYS A 136 22.76 -17.88 13.19
CA LYS A 136 22.37 -17.79 11.76
C LYS A 136 21.31 -16.68 11.65
N VAL A 137 21.63 -15.60 10.95
CA VAL A 137 20.77 -14.42 10.74
C VAL A 137 20.30 -14.40 9.29
N LYS A 138 18.99 -14.63 9.09
CA LYS A 138 18.18 -14.26 7.90
C LYS A 138 16.77 -13.87 8.40
N LEU A 139 16.71 -12.88 9.27
CA LEU A 139 15.53 -12.62 10.12
C LEU A 139 14.50 -11.68 9.48
N THR A 140 14.92 -10.53 8.95
CA THR A 140 13.99 -9.43 8.60
C THR A 140 13.15 -9.71 7.34
N LYS A 141 13.76 -10.16 6.24
CA LYS A 141 13.01 -10.39 4.98
C LYS A 141 11.98 -11.52 5.08
N ASN A 142 12.26 -12.57 5.87
CA ASN A 142 11.34 -13.70 6.00
C ASN A 142 10.14 -13.35 6.89
N ILE A 143 10.33 -12.49 7.89
CA ILE A 143 9.23 -12.01 8.73
C ILE A 143 8.27 -11.14 7.92
N SER A 144 8.76 -10.20 7.11
CA SER A 144 7.89 -9.40 6.21
C SER A 144 7.11 -10.29 5.25
N LYS A 145 7.77 -11.30 4.67
CA LYS A 145 7.10 -12.30 3.81
C LYS A 145 6.01 -13.08 4.54
N ARG A 146 6.32 -13.56 5.74
CA ARG A 146 5.35 -14.31 6.56
C ARG A 146 4.18 -13.45 7.03
N HIS A 147 4.41 -12.18 7.35
CA HIS A 147 3.37 -11.26 7.80
C HIS A 147 2.47 -10.81 6.65
N GLY A 148 3.02 -10.65 5.45
CA GLY A 148 2.25 -10.25 4.27
C GLY A 148 1.45 -11.39 3.64
N GLY A 149 1.67 -12.64 4.03
CA GLY A 149 0.90 -13.81 3.59
C GLY A 149 -0.05 -14.29 4.67
#